data_AF-A0A9D0AC14-F1
#
_entry.id   AF-A0A9D0AC14-F1
#
_cell.length_a   1.000
_cell.length_b   1.000
_cell.length_c   1.000
_cell.angle_alpha   90.00
_cell.angle_beta   90.00
_cell.angle_gamma   90.00
#
_symmetry.space_group_name_H-M   'P 1'
#
loop_
_entity.id
_entity.type
_entity.pdbx_description
1 polymer ?
#
loop_
_entity_poly.entity_id
_entity_poly.type
_entity_poly.pdbx_seq_one_letter_code
_entity_poly.pdbx_strand_id
1 'polypeptide(L)'
;MQPIHGIQLTTVRPADKKSEANQAEQNFGKMLSGLVGDVQQQQQAADQAMQQVHAGNAKNLHEAMIAMEQADISIRFMVQVRNKAMDAYQEIMRMQV
;
A
#
# COMPACT_ATOMS: atom_id res chain seq x y z
N MET A 1 -57.22 27.00 -26.32
CA MET A 1 -56.50 25.91 -25.62
C MET A 1 -55.14 25.75 -26.29
N GLN A 2 -54.06 26.12 -25.61
CA GLN A 2 -52.68 25.92 -26.07
C GLN A 2 -52.11 24.67 -25.39
N PRO A 3 -51.37 23.79 -26.08
CA PRO A 3 -50.75 22.63 -25.43
C PRO A 3 -49.49 23.05 -24.65
N ILE A 4 -49.39 22.53 -23.43
CA ILE A 4 -48.30 22.73 -22.48
C ILE A 4 -47.04 22.07 -23.05
N HIS A 5 -45.95 22.83 -23.16
CA HIS A 5 -44.66 22.31 -23.59
C HIS A 5 -44.10 21.36 -22.51
N GLY A 6 -43.80 20.13 -22.94
CA GLY A 6 -43.22 19.10 -22.09
C GLY A 6 -41.87 19.51 -21.51
N ILE A 7 -41.68 19.22 -20.24
CA ILE A 7 -40.41 19.31 -19.52
C ILE A 7 -39.41 18.41 -20.24
N GLN A 8 -38.35 18.98 -20.83
CA GLN A 8 -37.20 18.20 -21.27
C GLN A 8 -36.49 17.69 -20.01
N LEU A 9 -36.58 16.38 -19.80
CA LEU A 9 -35.80 15.66 -18.80
C LEU A 9 -34.32 15.74 -19.24
N THR A 10 -33.53 16.56 -18.56
CA THR A 10 -32.07 16.54 -18.68
C THR A 10 -31.59 15.15 -18.27
N THR A 11 -31.38 14.26 -19.25
CA THR A 11 -30.64 13.02 -19.05
C THR A 11 -29.24 13.38 -18.59
N VAL A 12 -28.97 13.18 -17.30
CA VAL A 12 -27.61 13.15 -16.75
C VAL A 12 -26.87 12.05 -17.50
N ARG A 13 -25.95 12.44 -18.40
CA ARG A 13 -24.96 11.55 -19.01
C ARG A 13 -24.21 10.86 -17.86
N PRO A 14 -24.14 9.52 -17.81
CA PRO A 14 -23.26 8.85 -16.87
C PRO A 14 -21.83 9.26 -17.25
N ALA A 15 -21.21 10.05 -16.38
CA ALA A 15 -19.84 10.49 -16.53
C ALA A 15 -18.89 9.29 -16.63
N ASP A 16 -17.86 9.51 -17.43
CA ASP A 16 -16.83 8.59 -17.86
C ASP A 16 -16.07 7.89 -16.71
N LYS A 17 -16.59 6.77 -16.21
CA LYS A 17 -15.89 5.88 -15.24
C LYS A 17 -14.52 5.39 -15.73
N LYS A 18 -14.23 5.47 -17.05
CA LYS A 18 -12.93 5.12 -17.65
C LYS A 18 -11.84 6.19 -17.45
N SER A 19 -12.22 7.45 -17.24
CA SER A 19 -11.28 8.56 -17.05
C SER A 19 -10.71 8.57 -15.62
N GLU A 20 -11.57 8.29 -14.63
CA GLU A 20 -11.17 8.15 -13.22
C GLU A 20 -10.26 6.94 -13.00
N ALA A 21 -10.52 5.82 -13.69
CA ALA A 21 -9.69 4.62 -13.63
C ALA A 21 -8.26 4.83 -14.19
N ASN A 22 -8.14 5.55 -15.31
CA ASN A 22 -6.82 5.89 -15.89
C ASN A 22 -6.00 6.85 -15.00
N GLN A 23 -6.68 7.81 -14.36
CA GLN A 23 -6.00 8.72 -13.41
C GLN A 23 -5.53 7.98 -12.16
N ALA A 24 -6.34 7.03 -11.65
CA ALA A 24 -5.93 6.16 -10.55
C ALA A 24 -4.72 5.29 -10.89
N GLU A 25 -4.66 4.76 -12.12
CA GLU A 25 -3.56 3.93 -12.61
C GLU A 25 -2.24 4.72 -12.74
N GLN A 26 -2.28 5.95 -13.25
CA GLN A 26 -1.12 6.84 -13.30
C GLN A 26 -0.63 7.26 -11.90
N ASN A 27 -1.55 7.49 -10.97
CA ASN A 27 -1.21 7.83 -9.59
C ASN A 27 -0.58 6.63 -8.85
N PHE A 28 -1.08 5.42 -9.10
CA PHE A 28 -0.48 4.20 -8.58
C PHE A 28 0.94 3.97 -9.12
N GLY A 29 1.16 4.16 -10.43
CA GLY A 29 2.49 4.04 -11.03
C GLY A 29 3.51 5.03 -10.45
N LYS A 30 3.08 6.26 -10.15
CA LYS A 30 3.92 7.26 -9.47
C LYS A 30 4.22 6.88 -8.02
N MET A 31 3.21 6.39 -7.29
CA MET A 31 3.38 5.91 -5.91
C MET A 31 4.36 4.74 -5.87
N LEU A 32 4.22 3.76 -6.78
CA LEU A 32 5.11 2.60 -6.87
C LEU A 32 6.55 3.01 -7.19
N SER A 33 6.73 3.95 -8.13
CA SER A 33 8.05 4.47 -8.47
C SER A 33 8.71 5.22 -7.30
N GLY A 34 7.91 5.96 -6.52
CA GLY A 34 8.37 6.60 -5.28
C GLY A 34 8.83 5.59 -4.24
N LEU A 35 8.02 4.54 -4.01
CA LEU A 35 8.36 3.47 -3.06
C LEU A 35 9.64 2.71 -3.44
N VAL A 36 9.88 2.48 -4.74
CA VAL A 36 11.15 1.88 -5.20
C VAL A 36 12.34 2.79 -4.90
N GLY A 37 12.18 4.10 -5.06
CA GLY A 37 13.20 5.09 -4.67
C GLY A 37 13.48 5.08 -3.17
N ASP A 38 12.41 5.04 -2.36
CA ASP A 38 12.53 5.01 -0.90
C ASP A 38 13.25 3.76 -0.40
N VAL A 39 12.92 2.58 -0.97
CA VAL A 39 13.59 1.31 -0.65
C VAL A 39 15.08 1.37 -1.01
N GLN A 40 15.44 1.95 -2.15
CA GLN A 40 16.84 2.10 -2.55
C GLN A 40 17.62 3.00 -1.57
N GLN A 41 16.99 4.07 -1.08
CA GLN A 41 17.60 4.96 -0.10
C GLN A 41 17.76 4.27 1.26
N GLN A 42 16.80 3.43 1.64
CA GLN A 42 16.81 2.67 2.87
C GLN A 42 17.84 1.53 2.86
N GLN A 43 18.05 0.89 1.70
CA GLN A 43 19.11 -0.08 1.46
C GLN A 43 20.51 0.54 1.70
N GLN A 44 20.76 1.73 1.16
CA GLN A 44 22.04 2.44 1.37
C GLN A 44 22.28 2.81 2.85
N ALA A 45 21.24 3.23 3.56
CA ALA A 45 21.34 3.52 4.99
C ALA A 45 21.63 2.26 5.82
N ALA A 46 21.03 1.13 5.45
CA ALA A 46 21.28 -0.16 6.09
C ALA A 46 22.72 -0.64 5.85
N ASP A 47 23.27 -0.48 4.64
CA ASP A 47 24.65 -0.83 4.33
C ASP A 47 25.65 -0.01 5.17
N GLN A 48 25.38 1.28 5.37
CA GLN A 48 26.18 2.14 6.26
C GLN A 48 26.08 1.73 7.73
N ALA A 49 24.87 1.39 8.20
CA ALA A 49 24.67 0.91 9.56
C ALA A 49 25.37 -0.43 9.80
N MET A 50 25.33 -1.35 8.82
CA MET A 50 26.06 -2.62 8.88
C MET A 50 27.57 -2.41 8.99
N GLN A 51 28.15 -1.45 8.25
CA GLN A 51 29.57 -1.12 8.39
C GLN A 51 29.92 -0.65 9.81
N GLN A 52 29.03 0.10 10.47
CA GLN A 52 29.24 0.55 11.86
C GLN A 52 29.10 -0.59 12.89
N VAL A 53 28.22 -1.57 12.63
CA VAL A 53 28.02 -2.73 13.52
C VAL A 53 29.21 -3.70 13.48
N HIS A 54 29.85 -3.88 12.33
CA HIS A 54 31.08 -4.69 12.20
C HIS A 54 32.27 -4.13 13.02
N ALA A 55 32.18 -2.92 13.57
CA ALA A 55 33.19 -2.32 14.44
C ALA A 55 33.22 -2.88 15.88
N GLY A 56 32.41 -3.89 16.22
CA GLY A 56 32.70 -4.82 17.33
C GLY A 56 32.30 -4.38 18.75
N ASN A 57 31.09 -3.85 18.96
CA ASN A 57 30.61 -3.49 20.30
C ASN A 57 29.95 -4.67 21.06
N ALA A 58 30.69 -5.30 21.96
CA ALA A 58 30.26 -6.43 22.80
C ALA A 58 29.20 -6.11 23.88
N LYS A 59 28.80 -4.84 24.06
CA LYS A 59 27.68 -4.43 24.96
C LYS A 59 26.31 -4.89 24.44
N ASN A 60 26.22 -5.25 23.16
CA ASN A 60 24.95 -5.36 22.45
C ASN A 60 24.39 -6.78 22.41
N LEU A 61 24.96 -7.78 23.11
CA LEU A 61 24.42 -9.14 23.05
C LEU A 61 22.99 -9.21 23.63
N HIS A 62 22.72 -8.52 24.73
CA HIS A 62 21.37 -8.44 25.30
C HIS A 62 20.40 -7.67 24.40
N GLU A 63 20.85 -6.57 23.81
CA GLU A 63 20.08 -5.80 22.82
C GLU A 63 19.82 -6.61 21.55
N ALA A 64 20.77 -7.41 21.09
CA ALA A 64 20.62 -8.31 19.96
C ALA A 64 19.58 -9.40 20.25
N MET A 65 19.57 -9.98 21.45
CA MET A 65 18.52 -10.93 21.87
C MET A 65 17.14 -10.26 21.92
N ILE A 66 17.04 -9.03 22.43
CA ILE A 66 15.78 -8.28 22.44
C ILE A 66 15.31 -7.99 21.01
N ALA A 67 16.22 -7.55 20.14
CA ALA A 67 15.92 -7.27 18.74
C ALA A 67 15.47 -8.53 17.99
N MET A 68 16.08 -9.68 18.28
CA MET A 68 15.66 -10.98 17.74
C MET A 68 14.25 -11.35 18.17
N GLU A 69 13.91 -11.20 19.45
CA GLU A 69 12.57 -11.49 19.97
C GLU A 69 11.51 -10.55 19.34
N GLN A 70 11.83 -9.26 19.26
CA GLN A 70 10.97 -8.28 18.60
C GLN A 70 10.77 -8.60 17.11
N ALA A 71 11.83 -9.04 16.43
CA ALA A 71 11.74 -9.46 15.03
C ALA A 71 10.82 -10.68 14.86
N ASP A 72 10.94 -11.70 15.71
CA ASP A 72 10.06 -12.88 15.66
C ASP A 72 8.58 -12.50 15.85
N ILE A 73 8.28 -11.67 16.84
CA ILE A 73 6.91 -11.16 17.07
C ILE A 73 6.40 -10.38 15.84
N SER A 74 7.25 -9.52 15.26
CA SER A 74 6.89 -8.69 14.10
C SER A 74 6.58 -9.54 12.86
N ILE A 75 7.37 -10.60 12.64
CA ILE A 75 7.16 -11.54 11.54
C ILE A 75 5.81 -12.26 11.71
N ARG A 76 5.53 -12.78 12.91
CA ARG A 76 4.25 -13.44 13.20
C ARG A 76 3.06 -12.50 12.96
N PHE A 77 3.18 -11.25 13.41
CA PHE A 77 2.16 -10.24 13.17
C PHE A 77 1.97 -9.96 11.67
N MET A 78 3.06 -9.82 10.92
CA MET A 78 2.98 -9.56 9.48
C MET A 78 2.33 -10.71 8.70
N VAL A 79 2.55 -11.96 9.11
CA VAL A 79 1.84 -13.11 8.53
C VAL A 79 0.33 -13.01 8.77
N GLN A 80 -0.09 -12.60 9.97
CA GLN A 80 -1.52 -12.39 10.27
C GLN A 80 -2.11 -11.25 9.43
N VAL A 81 -1.41 -10.14 9.29
CA VAL A 81 -1.82 -9.02 8.43
C VAL A 81 -1.95 -9.46 6.98
N ARG A 82 -0.95 -10.20 6.45
CA ARG A 82 -1.00 -10.77 5.09
C ARG A 82 -2.23 -11.64 4.89
N ASN A 83 -2.51 -12.54 5.84
CA ASN A 83 -3.67 -13.41 5.75
C ASN A 83 -4.97 -12.58 5.75
N LYS A 84 -5.09 -11.59 6.64
CA LYS A 84 -6.29 -10.73 6.69
C LYS A 84 -6.48 -9.87 5.44
N ALA A 85 -5.39 -9.41 4.83
CA ALA A 85 -5.42 -8.69 3.57
C ALA A 85 -5.89 -9.59 2.42
N MET A 86 -5.44 -10.85 2.38
CA MET A 86 -5.92 -11.85 1.42
C MET A 86 -7.40 -12.15 1.61
N ASP A 87 -7.87 -12.32 2.85
CA ASP A 87 -9.29 -12.52 3.15
C ASP A 87 -10.13 -11.32 2.68
N ALA A 88 -9.67 -10.09 2.97
CA ALA A 88 -10.35 -8.87 2.54
C ALA A 88 -10.42 -8.75 1.01
N TYR A 89 -9.34 -9.13 0.31
CA TYR A 89 -9.32 -9.16 -1.15
C TYR A 89 -10.32 -10.18 -1.72
N GLN A 90 -10.36 -11.39 -1.15
CA GLN A 90 -11.31 -12.42 -1.55
C GLN A 90 -12.76 -11.98 -1.32
N GLU A 91 -13.03 -11.29 -0.20
CA GLU A 91 -14.37 -10.79 0.11
C GLU A 91 -14.83 -9.73 -0.90
N ILE A 92 -13.97 -8.77 -1.26
CA ILE A 92 -14.27 -7.76 -2.29
C ILE A 92 -14.58 -8.43 -3.64
N MET A 93 -13.83 -9.48 -4.02
CA MET A 93 -14.09 -10.22 -5.26
C MET A 93 -15.42 -10.95 -5.24
N ARG A 94 -15.86 -11.48 -4.10
CA ARG A 94 -17.18 -12.11 -3.95
C ARG A 94 -18.34 -11.11 -4.03
N MET A 95 -18.11 -9.84 -3.72
CA MET A 95 -19.13 -8.79 -3.86
C MET A 95 -19.34 -8.31 -5.31
N GLN A 96 -18.37 -8.52 -6.21
CA GLN A 96 -18.40 -7.99 -7.58
C GLN A 96 -18.91 -8.98 -8.64
N VAL A 97 -19.15 -10.25 -8.28
CA VAL A 97 -19.75 -11.26 -9.17
C VAL A 97 -21.27 -11.29 -9.06
#